data_AF-A0A3N9WXL3-F1
#
_entry.id   AF-A0A3N9WXL3-F1
#
_cell.length_a   1.000
_cell.length_b   1.000
_cell.length_c   1.000
_cell.angle_alpha   90.00
_cell.angle_beta   90.00
_cell.angle_gamma   90.00
#
_symmetry.space_group_name_H-M   'P 1'
#
loop_
_entity.id
_entity.type
_entity.pdbx_description
1 polymer ?
#
loop_
_entity_poly.entity_id
_entity_poly.type
_entity_poly.pdbx_seq_one_letter_code
_entity_poly.pdbx_strand_id
1 'polypeptide(L)'
;MRIKAGLLAVCTGLSALALSPSGAEAAIERPAVVTVSASPAADLAPAVVKGPKSPHSFPTTVALPAGASLHLARSAGPDRSSAGEVVVRNAEGEVVGAYDAPYALGANGELLAATYRIEGGSLVRSVPVADAAAYPLTVLASGYNPVRVPAASTRTGPSAAVTKVTVPANYVYNPSLGSLHDYCTSSPDSYLAADFRGPCARHDMCYEAPGNNKLNCDNTLYQHLGNNCTFAYPSSSAMRNSCISVAAVYWAAVTAFGDDN
;
A
#
# COMPACT_ATOMS: atom_id res chain seq x y z
N MET A 1 -40.17 58.06 -64.71
CA MET A 1 -39.17 57.00 -64.49
C MET A 1 -39.91 55.80 -63.88
N ARG A 2 -39.99 54.69 -64.64
CA ARG A 2 -40.26 53.26 -64.31
C ARG A 2 -41.34 52.93 -63.24
N ILE A 3 -42.55 52.44 -63.57
CA ILE A 3 -43.01 51.15 -64.17
C ILE A 3 -43.39 50.08 -63.11
N LYS A 4 -44.71 49.78 -63.09
CA LYS A 4 -45.46 48.49 -63.04
C LYS A 4 -45.17 47.39 -61.99
N ALA A 5 -46.31 46.80 -61.55
CA ALA A 5 -46.66 45.37 -61.46
C ALA A 5 -45.83 44.49 -60.51
N GLY A 6 -46.34 43.41 -59.92
CA GLY A 6 -47.58 42.67 -60.07
C GLY A 6 -47.55 41.53 -59.03
N LEU A 7 -48.69 40.94 -58.71
CA LEU A 7 -49.11 39.63 -59.23
C LEU A 7 -48.79 38.47 -58.25
N LEU A 8 -49.87 37.77 -57.83
CA LEU A 8 -50.09 36.31 -57.71
C LEU A 8 -48.95 35.43 -57.16
N ALA A 9 -49.18 34.31 -56.48
CA ALA A 9 -50.34 33.53 -56.04
C ALA A 9 -49.73 32.27 -55.37
N VAL A 10 -50.58 31.28 -55.13
CA VAL A 10 -50.24 29.84 -55.00
C VAL A 10 -49.79 29.47 -53.58
N CYS A 11 -50.31 28.45 -52.92
CA CYS A 11 -51.42 27.52 -53.15
C CYS A 11 -51.59 26.71 -51.84
N THR A 12 -52.72 26.00 -51.72
CA THR A 12 -52.84 24.62 -51.16
C THR A 12 -52.15 24.37 -49.80
N GLY A 13 -52.86 24.17 -48.69
CA GLY A 13 -53.90 23.15 -48.57
C GLY A 13 -53.34 21.77 -48.88
N LEU A 14 -52.74 21.08 -47.90
CA LEU A 14 -53.01 19.66 -47.66
C LEU A 14 -52.33 19.17 -46.38
N SER A 15 -53.17 18.50 -45.59
CA SER A 15 -52.85 17.47 -44.61
C SER A 15 -51.58 16.69 -44.90
N ALA A 16 -50.79 16.45 -43.86
CA ALA A 16 -50.55 15.11 -43.31
C ALA A 16 -49.30 15.17 -42.43
N LEU A 17 -49.42 14.63 -41.23
CA LEU A 17 -48.76 13.39 -40.82
C LEU A 17 -48.76 13.37 -39.30
N ALA A 18 -49.50 12.41 -38.76
CA ALA A 18 -49.28 11.93 -37.41
C ALA A 18 -47.82 11.44 -37.33
N LEU A 19 -46.99 12.16 -36.58
CA LEU A 19 -45.71 11.64 -36.10
C LEU A 19 -45.96 11.03 -34.73
N SER A 20 -45.95 9.70 -34.71
CA SER A 20 -45.68 8.90 -33.53
C SER A 20 -44.35 9.34 -32.90
N PRO A 21 -44.26 9.58 -31.58
CA PRO A 21 -42.96 9.65 -30.93
C PRO A 21 -42.47 8.21 -30.72
N SER A 22 -41.82 7.64 -31.74
CA SER A 22 -40.86 6.55 -31.55
C SER A 22 -39.55 7.16 -31.06
N GLY A 23 -39.56 7.62 -29.81
CA GLY A 23 -38.37 7.96 -29.05
C GLY A 23 -38.04 6.80 -28.13
N ALA A 24 -37.48 5.72 -28.69
CA ALA A 24 -36.67 4.82 -27.88
C ALA A 24 -35.41 5.60 -27.51
N GLU A 25 -35.50 6.35 -26.42
CA GLU A 25 -34.34 6.88 -25.73
C GLU A 25 -33.55 5.66 -25.29
N ALA A 26 -32.45 5.39 -26.00
CA ALA A 26 -31.44 4.47 -25.54
C ALA A 26 -30.97 5.01 -24.19
N ALA A 27 -31.55 4.47 -23.11
CA ALA A 27 -31.02 4.61 -21.79
C ALA A 27 -29.58 4.12 -21.88
N ILE A 28 -28.64 5.07 -21.85
CA ILE A 28 -27.25 4.77 -21.53
C ILE A 28 -27.35 4.12 -20.15
N GLU A 29 -27.26 2.79 -20.10
CA GLU A 29 -27.07 2.06 -18.85
C GLU A 29 -25.81 2.65 -18.23
N ARG A 30 -26.02 3.58 -17.29
CA ARG A 30 -24.97 3.99 -16.37
C ARG A 30 -24.53 2.68 -15.72
N PRO A 31 -23.23 2.34 -15.73
CA PRO A 31 -22.77 1.15 -15.04
C PRO A 31 -23.32 1.24 -13.63
N ALA A 32 -23.99 0.17 -13.19
CA ALA A 32 -24.65 0.11 -11.90
C ALA A 32 -23.68 0.63 -10.84
N VAL A 33 -23.99 1.79 -10.27
CA VAL A 33 -23.27 2.31 -9.13
C VAL A 33 -23.66 1.40 -7.98
N VAL A 34 -22.84 0.37 -7.76
CA VAL A 34 -22.95 -0.48 -6.58
C VAL A 34 -22.60 0.44 -5.41
N THR A 35 -23.62 0.91 -4.71
CA THR A 35 -23.45 1.50 -3.38
C THR A 35 -22.98 0.40 -2.44
N VAL A 36 -21.66 0.28 -2.29
CA VAL A 36 -21.04 -0.60 -1.29
C VAL A 36 -21.03 0.16 0.04
N SER A 37 -21.77 -0.36 1.01
CA SER A 37 -21.67 0.08 2.41
C SER A 37 -20.21 0.00 2.87
N ALA A 38 -19.71 1.08 3.46
CA ALA A 38 -18.32 1.24 3.85
C ALA A 38 -17.84 0.13 4.80
N SER A 39 -17.11 -0.84 4.27
CA SER A 39 -16.22 -1.68 5.07
C SER A 39 -14.85 -1.00 5.12
N PRO A 40 -14.14 -1.02 6.26
CA PRO A 40 -12.75 -0.59 6.29
C PRO A 40 -11.95 -1.47 5.33
N ALA A 41 -11.04 -0.86 4.57
CA ALA A 41 -10.08 -1.60 3.79
C ALA A 41 -9.27 -2.51 4.72
N ALA A 42 -9.28 -3.80 4.40
CA ALA A 42 -8.66 -4.84 5.21
C ALA A 42 -7.25 -5.13 4.70
N ASP A 43 -6.38 -5.54 5.62
CA ASP A 43 -5.04 -6.01 5.30
C ASP A 43 -5.09 -7.23 4.37
N LEU A 44 -4.12 -7.31 3.48
CA LEU A 44 -3.97 -8.46 2.60
C LEU A 44 -3.32 -9.59 3.40
N ALA A 45 -4.08 -10.66 3.66
CA ALA A 45 -3.60 -11.83 4.40
C ALA A 45 -2.32 -12.44 3.78
N PRO A 46 -1.42 -13.02 4.57
CA PRO A 46 -0.26 -13.74 4.05
C PRO A 46 -0.69 -14.98 3.25
N ALA A 47 0.19 -15.46 2.36
CA ALA A 47 -0.02 -16.68 1.59
C ALA A 47 1.26 -17.52 1.52
N VAL A 48 1.16 -18.83 1.33
CA VAL A 48 2.32 -19.73 1.26
C VAL A 48 2.36 -20.43 -0.09
N VAL A 49 3.48 -20.28 -0.79
CA VAL A 49 3.82 -21.01 -2.02
C VAL A 49 4.65 -22.23 -1.63
N LYS A 50 4.08 -23.43 -1.70
CA LYS A 50 4.76 -24.65 -1.20
C LYS A 50 5.88 -25.16 -2.10
N GLY A 51 5.88 -24.77 -3.37
CA GLY A 51 6.79 -25.30 -4.38
C GLY A 51 6.53 -24.67 -5.75
N PRO A 52 7.40 -24.94 -6.74
CA PRO A 52 7.35 -24.27 -8.05
C PRO A 52 6.06 -24.49 -8.83
N LYS A 53 5.34 -25.59 -8.58
CA LYS A 53 4.04 -25.90 -9.19
C LYS A 53 2.83 -25.32 -8.44
N SER A 54 3.03 -24.66 -7.30
CA SER A 54 1.94 -24.04 -6.55
C SER A 54 1.46 -22.77 -7.25
N PRO A 55 0.25 -22.26 -6.94
CA PRO A 55 -0.15 -20.94 -7.38
C PRO A 55 0.82 -19.86 -6.87
N HIS A 56 1.20 -18.93 -7.76
CA HIS A 56 2.08 -17.80 -7.44
C HIS A 56 1.38 -16.45 -7.52
N SER A 57 0.10 -16.45 -7.89
CA SER A 57 -0.73 -15.25 -7.98
C SER A 57 -1.92 -15.39 -7.05
N PHE A 58 -2.13 -14.37 -6.24
CA PHE A 58 -3.07 -14.34 -5.13
C PHE A 58 -4.00 -13.14 -5.32
N PRO A 59 -5.14 -13.31 -6.02
CA PRO A 59 -6.14 -12.27 -6.12
C PRO A 59 -6.79 -12.07 -4.74
N THR A 60 -6.94 -10.82 -4.33
CA THR A 60 -7.66 -10.45 -3.11
C THR A 60 -8.58 -9.29 -3.42
N THR A 61 -9.89 -9.51 -3.24
CA THR A 61 -10.86 -8.43 -3.28
C THR A 61 -10.63 -7.53 -2.07
N VAL A 62 -10.37 -6.25 -2.32
CA VAL A 62 -10.19 -5.28 -1.25
C VAL A 62 -11.46 -4.50 -1.02
N ALA A 63 -11.88 -4.38 0.24
CA ALA A 63 -12.86 -3.37 0.61
C ALA A 63 -12.19 -2.00 0.46
N LEU A 64 -12.81 -1.04 -0.21
CA LEU A 64 -12.30 0.33 -0.33
C LEU A 64 -13.34 1.29 0.27
N PRO A 65 -12.90 2.48 0.73
CA PRO A 65 -13.83 3.56 1.03
C PRO A 65 -14.77 3.83 -0.16
N ALA A 66 -15.99 4.28 0.12
CA ALA A 66 -16.99 4.54 -0.92
C ALA A 66 -16.45 5.54 -1.97
N GLY A 67 -16.58 5.20 -3.25
CA GLY A 67 -16.08 6.00 -4.36
C GLY A 67 -14.55 5.96 -4.55
N ALA A 68 -13.82 5.20 -3.71
CA ALA A 68 -12.38 5.09 -3.84
C ALA A 68 -11.94 4.04 -4.87
N SER A 69 -10.73 4.22 -5.40
CA SER A 69 -10.13 3.38 -6.43
C SER A 69 -8.64 3.13 -6.14
N LEU A 70 -8.14 1.99 -6.64
CA LEU A 70 -6.74 1.60 -6.53
C LEU A 70 -5.92 2.19 -7.68
N HIS A 71 -4.70 2.62 -7.39
CA HIS A 71 -3.75 3.11 -8.38
C HIS A 71 -2.34 2.62 -8.04
N LEU A 72 -1.63 2.08 -9.02
CA LEU A 72 -0.21 1.76 -8.83
C LEU A 72 0.57 3.06 -8.60
N ALA A 73 1.37 3.12 -7.52
CA ALA A 73 2.11 4.34 -7.15
C ALA A 73 3.25 4.66 -8.13
N ARG A 74 3.76 3.65 -8.82
CA ARG A 74 4.76 3.76 -9.88
C ARG A 74 4.17 3.31 -11.21
N SER A 75 4.72 3.86 -12.29
CA SER A 75 4.43 3.40 -13.66
C SER A 75 4.55 1.90 -13.72
N ALA A 76 3.48 1.27 -14.20
CA ALA A 76 3.42 -0.17 -14.29
C ALA A 76 4.41 -0.67 -15.36
N GLY A 77 4.99 -1.85 -15.13
CA GLY A 77 5.78 -2.55 -16.13
C GLY A 77 4.93 -2.96 -17.35
N PRO A 78 5.54 -3.70 -18.30
CA PRO A 78 4.86 -4.13 -19.54
C PRO A 78 3.51 -4.81 -19.29
N ASP A 79 3.42 -5.58 -18.19
CA ASP A 79 2.24 -6.38 -17.83
C ASP A 79 1.26 -5.64 -16.91
N ARG A 80 1.39 -4.31 -16.83
CA ARG A 80 0.63 -3.47 -15.88
C ARG A 80 0.81 -3.89 -14.42
N SER A 81 1.97 -4.45 -14.09
CA SER A 81 2.35 -4.86 -12.74
C SER A 81 3.35 -3.87 -12.12
N SER A 82 3.40 -3.80 -10.79
CA SER A 82 4.37 -2.97 -10.07
C SER A 82 4.85 -3.66 -8.80
N ALA A 83 6.15 -3.61 -8.55
CA ALA A 83 6.74 -4.02 -7.27
C ALA A 83 6.60 -2.93 -6.18
N GLY A 84 5.98 -1.79 -6.50
CA GLY A 84 5.75 -0.69 -5.57
C GLY A 84 4.40 -0.74 -4.85
N GLU A 85 4.16 0.27 -4.03
CA GLU A 85 2.89 0.48 -3.33
C GLU A 85 1.70 0.64 -4.30
N VAL A 86 0.51 0.35 -3.79
CA VAL A 86 -0.75 0.72 -4.43
C VAL A 86 -1.41 1.80 -3.59
N VAL A 87 -1.66 2.97 -4.15
CA VAL A 87 -2.39 4.04 -3.46
C VAL A 87 -3.90 3.88 -3.68
N VAL A 88 -4.67 4.19 -2.65
CA VAL A 88 -6.13 4.29 -2.69
C VAL A 88 -6.49 5.76 -2.79
N ARG A 89 -7.26 6.13 -3.81
CA ARG A 89 -7.72 7.52 -4.03
C ARG A 89 -9.24 7.61 -3.93
N ASN A 90 -9.77 8.67 -3.33
CA ASN A 90 -11.22 8.94 -3.32
C ASN A 90 -11.73 9.41 -4.71
N ALA A 91 -13.02 9.73 -4.80
CA ALA A 91 -13.65 10.19 -6.04
C ALA A 91 -13.08 11.53 -6.53
N GLU A 92 -12.56 12.34 -5.60
CA GLU A 92 -11.90 13.63 -5.85
C GLU A 92 -10.44 13.47 -6.29
N GLY A 93 -9.92 12.24 -6.31
CA GLY A 93 -8.55 11.92 -6.72
C GLY A 93 -7.49 12.08 -5.61
N GLU A 94 -7.89 12.43 -4.40
CA GLU A 94 -7.02 12.56 -3.23
C GLU A 94 -6.63 11.19 -2.69
N VAL A 95 -5.38 11.05 -2.23
CA VAL A 95 -4.90 9.79 -1.64
C VAL A 95 -5.47 9.65 -0.23
N VAL A 96 -6.26 8.60 -0.01
CA VAL A 96 -6.92 8.28 1.27
C VAL A 96 -6.34 7.05 1.97
N GLY A 97 -5.42 6.34 1.31
CA GLY A 97 -4.62 5.28 1.91
C GLY A 97 -3.66 4.64 0.91
N ALA A 98 -2.94 3.63 1.35
CA ALA A 98 -2.09 2.81 0.48
C ALA A 98 -1.97 1.39 1.01
N TYR A 99 -1.76 0.44 0.10
CA TYR A 99 -1.26 -0.89 0.39
C TYR A 99 0.25 -0.91 0.22
N ASP A 100 0.94 -1.47 1.21
CA ASP A 100 2.39 -1.66 1.19
C ASP A 100 2.84 -2.49 0.00
N ALA A 101 4.04 -2.22 -0.51
CA ALA A 101 4.66 -3.01 -1.57
C ALA A 101 4.69 -4.51 -1.21
N PRO A 102 4.43 -5.41 -2.18
CA PRO A 102 4.30 -6.83 -1.87
C PRO A 102 5.68 -7.50 -1.88
N TYR A 103 5.91 -8.38 -0.90
CA TYR A 103 7.14 -9.16 -0.79
C TYR A 103 6.83 -10.62 -0.48
N ALA A 104 7.77 -11.50 -0.81
CA ALA A 104 7.78 -12.88 -0.37
C ALA A 104 9.14 -13.23 0.26
N LEU A 105 9.13 -14.12 1.24
CA LEU A 105 10.32 -14.62 1.90
C LEU A 105 10.53 -16.09 1.56
N GLY A 106 11.70 -16.46 1.05
CA GLY A 106 12.10 -17.84 0.81
C GLY A 106 12.48 -18.57 2.10
N ALA A 107 12.49 -19.90 2.05
CA ALA A 107 12.84 -20.75 3.18
C ALA A 107 14.29 -20.60 3.66
N ASN A 108 15.18 -20.08 2.80
CA ASN A 108 16.54 -19.69 3.13
C ASN A 108 16.66 -18.25 3.65
N GLY A 109 15.54 -17.55 3.86
CA GLY A 109 15.52 -16.14 4.26
C GLY A 109 15.69 -15.15 3.11
N GLU A 110 15.75 -15.60 1.85
CA GLU A 110 15.84 -14.72 0.68
C GLU A 110 14.57 -13.86 0.53
N LEU A 111 14.74 -12.55 0.46
CA LEU A 111 13.63 -11.62 0.21
C LEU A 111 13.42 -11.43 -1.30
N LEU A 112 12.26 -11.83 -1.79
CA LEU A 112 11.86 -11.74 -3.18
C LEU A 112 10.86 -10.59 -3.36
N ALA A 113 11.14 -9.73 -4.34
CA ALA A 113 10.19 -8.69 -4.75
C ALA A 113 8.99 -9.35 -5.44
N ALA A 114 7.81 -9.24 -4.83
CA ALA A 114 6.56 -9.59 -5.48
C ALA A 114 6.03 -8.36 -6.24
N THR A 115 4.93 -8.54 -6.97
CA THR A 115 4.29 -7.46 -7.72
C THR A 115 2.80 -7.41 -7.46
N TYR A 116 2.21 -6.23 -7.60
CA TYR A 116 0.77 -6.03 -7.71
C TYR A 116 0.35 -5.86 -9.16
N ARG A 117 -0.84 -6.36 -9.47
CA ARG A 117 -1.66 -5.93 -10.60
C ARG A 117 -3.07 -5.64 -10.08
N ILE A 118 -3.73 -4.64 -10.68
CA ILE A 118 -5.11 -4.28 -10.33
C ILE A 118 -6.04 -4.88 -11.37
N GLU A 119 -6.99 -5.72 -10.94
CA GLU A 119 -7.96 -6.39 -11.81
C GLU A 119 -9.37 -6.28 -11.22
N GLY A 120 -10.27 -5.54 -11.89
CA GLY A 120 -11.67 -5.48 -11.48
C GLY A 120 -11.92 -5.06 -10.02
N GLY A 121 -11.06 -4.20 -9.47
CA GLY A 121 -11.12 -3.78 -8.06
C GLY A 121 -10.42 -4.71 -7.07
N SER A 122 -9.80 -5.79 -7.54
CA SER A 122 -8.96 -6.69 -6.74
C SER A 122 -7.49 -6.35 -6.89
N LEU A 123 -6.72 -6.60 -5.83
CA LEU A 123 -5.26 -6.63 -5.88
C LEU A 123 -4.79 -8.06 -6.11
N VAL A 124 -4.10 -8.28 -7.22
CA VAL A 124 -3.43 -9.54 -7.53
C VAL A 124 -1.97 -9.41 -7.12
N ARG A 125 -1.58 -10.11 -6.05
CA ARG A 125 -0.17 -10.24 -5.65
C ARG A 125 0.46 -11.40 -6.39
N SER A 126 1.56 -11.16 -7.09
CA SER A 126 2.29 -12.19 -7.83
C SER A 126 3.73 -12.28 -7.35
N VAL A 127 4.14 -13.48 -6.95
CA VAL A 127 5.52 -13.79 -6.56
C VAL A 127 6.28 -14.27 -7.80
N PRO A 128 7.54 -13.86 -8.01
CA PRO A 128 8.34 -14.38 -9.11
C PRO A 128 8.52 -15.89 -8.99
N VAL A 129 8.24 -16.61 -10.08
CA VAL A 129 8.62 -18.02 -10.21
C VAL A 129 10.07 -18.05 -10.64
N ALA A 130 10.97 -18.25 -9.69
CA ALA A 130 12.38 -18.47 -9.98
C ALA A 130 12.75 -19.93 -9.67
N ASP A 131 13.46 -20.57 -10.59
CA ASP A 131 13.98 -21.94 -10.40
C ASP A 131 14.96 -22.02 -9.22
N ALA A 132 15.58 -20.89 -8.86
CA ALA A 132 16.52 -20.76 -7.75
C ALA A 132 15.85 -20.40 -6.40
N ALA A 133 14.56 -20.07 -6.37
CA ALA A 133 13.91 -19.66 -5.13
C ALA A 133 13.82 -20.83 -4.14
N ALA A 134 14.19 -20.59 -2.89
CA ALA A 134 14.10 -21.60 -1.83
C ALA A 134 12.65 -21.70 -1.31
N TYR A 135 11.95 -22.77 -1.66
CA TYR A 135 10.59 -23.01 -1.18
C TYR A 135 10.56 -23.63 0.24
N PRO A 136 9.48 -23.43 1.03
CA PRO A 136 8.30 -22.63 0.71
C PRO A 136 8.57 -21.11 0.69
N LEU A 137 7.82 -20.38 -0.15
CA LEU A 137 7.80 -18.92 -0.12
C LEU A 137 6.63 -18.45 0.74
N THR A 138 6.89 -17.54 1.68
CA THR A 138 5.86 -16.87 2.47
C THR A 138 5.62 -15.49 1.90
N VAL A 139 4.49 -15.31 1.20
CA VAL A 139 4.01 -13.99 0.78
C VAL A 139 3.60 -13.24 2.03
N LEU A 140 4.27 -12.13 2.28
CA LEU A 140 4.06 -11.34 3.48
C LEU A 140 2.69 -10.64 3.42
N ALA A 141 2.14 -10.38 4.60
CA ALA A 141 0.95 -9.55 4.71
C ALA A 141 1.28 -8.15 4.19
N SER A 142 0.32 -7.52 3.52
CA SER A 142 0.45 -6.12 3.08
C SER A 142 -0.64 -5.31 3.74
N GLY A 143 -0.22 -4.42 4.64
CA GLY A 143 -1.14 -3.62 5.43
C GLY A 143 -1.84 -2.57 4.59
N TYR A 144 -3.11 -2.30 4.89
CA TYR A 144 -3.74 -1.08 4.43
C TYR A 144 -3.45 0.06 5.41
N ASN A 145 -2.70 1.05 4.95
CA ASN A 145 -2.36 2.24 5.70
C ASN A 145 -3.28 3.39 5.27
N PRO A 146 -4.36 3.71 6.01
CA PRO A 146 -5.19 4.87 5.69
C PRO A 146 -4.39 6.16 5.88
N VAL A 147 -4.54 7.09 4.94
CA VAL A 147 -4.12 8.47 5.16
C VAL A 147 -5.07 9.02 6.23
N ARG A 148 -4.57 9.12 7.46
CA ARG A 148 -5.25 9.87 8.51
C ARG A 148 -5.14 11.35 8.13
N VAL A 149 -6.06 11.85 7.30
CA VAL A 149 -6.44 13.26 7.37
C VAL A 149 -6.99 13.43 8.79
N PRO A 150 -6.31 14.18 9.66
CA PRO A 150 -6.84 14.38 11.00
C PRO A 150 -8.20 15.06 10.81
N ALA A 151 -9.28 14.39 11.20
CA ALA A 151 -10.53 15.08 11.51
C ALA A 151 -10.13 16.21 12.44
N ALA A 152 -10.33 17.46 11.99
CA ALA A 152 -9.79 18.69 12.58
C ALA A 152 -9.56 18.51 14.09
N SER A 153 -8.33 18.11 14.43
CA SER A 153 -8.04 17.68 15.79
C SER A 153 -7.89 18.96 16.58
N THR A 154 -8.92 19.29 17.36
CA THR A 154 -8.90 20.35 18.37
C THR A 154 -7.94 20.07 19.53
N ARG A 155 -6.90 19.25 19.31
CA ARG A 155 -5.73 19.24 20.19
C ARG A 155 -4.88 20.46 19.90
N THR A 156 -5.27 21.57 20.52
CA THR A 156 -4.39 22.66 20.87
C THR A 156 -3.38 22.14 21.90
N GLY A 157 -2.37 21.42 21.42
CA GLY A 157 -1.20 21.02 22.19
C GLY A 157 -0.01 20.99 21.23
N PRO A 158 1.20 21.40 21.65
CA PRO A 158 2.35 21.39 20.76
C PRO A 158 2.58 19.95 20.27
N SER A 159 2.65 19.76 18.95
CA SER A 159 3.19 18.54 18.35
C SER A 159 4.59 18.33 18.93
N ALA A 160 4.73 17.36 19.84
CA ALA A 160 6.05 16.94 20.29
C ALA A 160 6.80 16.48 19.05
N ALA A 161 7.92 17.14 18.74
CA ALA A 161 8.80 16.73 17.66
C ALA A 161 9.21 15.28 17.93
N VAL A 162 8.89 14.36 17.00
CA VAL A 162 9.37 12.97 17.08
C VAL A 162 10.90 13.02 17.05
N THR A 163 11.53 12.61 18.14
CA THR A 163 12.99 12.56 18.22
C THR A 163 13.52 11.30 17.57
N LYS A 164 14.62 11.41 16.82
CA LYS A 164 15.35 10.26 16.29
C LYS A 164 15.73 9.32 17.43
N VAL A 165 15.35 8.05 17.32
CA VAL A 165 15.84 6.96 18.17
C VAL A 165 17.29 6.68 17.80
N THR A 166 18.19 7.01 18.71
CA THR A 166 19.63 6.79 18.54
C THR A 166 20.09 5.52 19.24
N VAL A 167 21.28 5.05 18.84
CA VAL A 167 21.99 3.96 19.52
C VAL A 167 22.22 4.36 20.98
N PRO A 168 21.79 3.53 21.96
CA PRO A 168 22.08 3.77 23.37
C PRO A 168 23.58 3.83 23.64
N ALA A 169 24.02 4.71 24.55
CA ALA A 169 25.44 4.83 24.88
C ALA A 169 26.03 3.56 25.52
N ASN A 170 25.18 2.71 26.11
CA ASN A 170 25.55 1.44 26.71
C ASN A 170 25.38 0.24 25.76
N TYR A 171 25.02 0.46 24.50
CA TYR A 171 25.03 -0.60 23.50
C TYR A 171 26.47 -0.90 23.07
N VAL A 172 26.84 -2.19 23.11
CA VAL A 172 28.15 -2.65 22.65
C VAL A 172 27.96 -3.31 21.28
N TYR A 173 28.47 -2.65 20.23
CA TYR A 173 28.56 -3.26 18.91
C TYR A 173 29.77 -4.20 18.85
N ASN A 174 29.51 -5.50 18.83
CA ASN A 174 30.52 -6.54 18.67
C ASN A 174 29.89 -7.80 18.06
N PRO A 175 29.87 -7.92 16.72
CA PRO A 175 29.26 -9.07 16.03
C PRO A 175 29.89 -10.43 16.37
N SER A 176 31.09 -10.46 16.98
CA SER A 176 31.70 -11.70 17.45
C SER A 176 30.99 -12.29 18.69
N LEU A 177 30.11 -11.52 19.36
CA LEU A 177 29.30 -11.97 20.49
C LEU A 177 27.95 -12.56 20.08
N GLY A 178 27.63 -12.56 18.78
CA GLY A 178 26.36 -13.05 18.24
C GLY A 178 25.42 -11.93 17.77
N SER A 179 24.18 -12.30 17.45
CA SER A 179 23.18 -11.45 16.79
C SER A 179 22.53 -10.40 17.70
N LEU A 180 22.91 -10.32 18.98
CA LEU A 180 22.41 -9.29 19.91
C LEU A 180 23.40 -8.12 20.07
N HIS A 181 24.41 -8.05 19.22
CA HIS A 181 25.45 -7.02 19.28
C HIS A 181 25.89 -6.57 17.89
N ASP A 182 25.03 -6.71 16.88
CA ASP A 182 25.36 -6.49 15.47
C ASP A 182 24.41 -5.55 14.72
N TYR A 183 23.57 -4.81 15.45
CA TYR A 183 22.52 -3.94 14.90
C TYR A 183 21.44 -4.77 14.21
N CYS A 184 21.22 -4.60 12.91
CA CYS A 184 20.06 -5.20 12.26
C CYS A 184 20.34 -6.62 11.74
N THR A 185 21.30 -7.35 12.34
CA THR A 185 21.80 -8.73 12.05
C THR A 185 21.88 -9.11 10.56
N SER A 186 20.74 -9.41 9.94
CA SER A 186 20.62 -9.88 8.55
C SER A 186 19.98 -8.85 7.61
N SER A 187 19.66 -7.66 8.11
CA SER A 187 18.99 -6.58 7.40
C SER A 187 19.87 -5.33 7.34
N PRO A 188 19.68 -4.45 6.34
CA PRO A 188 20.41 -3.19 6.27
C PRO A 188 20.28 -2.31 7.53
N ASP A 189 21.37 -1.68 7.93
CA ASP A 189 21.38 -0.72 9.06
C ASP A 189 20.64 0.60 8.80
N SER A 190 20.08 0.77 7.60
CA SER A 190 19.40 2.00 7.18
C SER A 190 18.42 1.74 6.05
N TYR A 191 17.44 2.65 5.94
CA TYR A 191 16.60 2.81 4.76
C TYR A 191 16.83 4.22 4.19
N LEU A 192 17.74 4.33 3.22
CA LEU A 192 18.18 5.59 2.63
C LEU A 192 18.60 6.61 3.71
N ALA A 193 17.82 7.67 3.94
CA ALA A 193 18.10 8.69 4.97
C ALA A 193 17.68 8.28 6.39
N ALA A 194 16.89 7.22 6.55
CA ALA A 194 16.48 6.70 7.85
C ALA A 194 17.53 5.73 8.39
N ASP A 195 18.02 6.00 9.60
CA ASP A 195 19.04 5.21 10.28
C ASP A 195 18.38 4.21 11.23
N PHE A 196 18.59 2.91 11.04
CA PHE A 196 17.94 1.85 11.81
C PHE A 196 18.82 1.24 12.90
N ARG A 197 20.11 1.60 12.97
CA ARG A 197 21.04 1.11 14.00
C ARG A 197 20.56 1.38 15.42
N GLY A 198 19.98 2.56 15.67
CA GLY A 198 19.44 2.92 16.99
C GLY A 198 18.26 2.05 17.43
N PRO A 199 17.21 1.92 16.59
CA PRO A 199 16.14 0.96 16.79
C PRO A 199 16.63 -0.49 17.00
N CYS A 200 17.49 -1.01 16.11
CA CYS A 200 17.99 -2.39 16.19
C CYS A 200 18.82 -2.63 17.47
N ALA A 201 19.75 -1.73 17.81
CA ALA A 201 20.52 -1.80 19.05
C ALA A 201 19.65 -1.89 20.32
N ARG A 202 18.51 -1.20 20.34
CA ARG A 202 17.57 -1.26 21.48
C ARG A 202 16.78 -2.56 21.51
N HIS A 203 16.51 -3.16 20.35
CA HIS A 203 15.86 -4.45 20.23
C HIS A 203 16.78 -5.56 20.71
N ASP A 204 18.04 -5.54 20.28
CA ASP A 204 19.09 -6.44 20.73
C ASP A 204 19.23 -6.45 22.26
N MET A 205 19.36 -5.25 22.87
CA MET A 205 19.42 -5.11 24.32
C MET A 205 18.13 -5.55 25.03
N CYS A 206 16.98 -5.48 24.36
CA CYS A 206 15.70 -5.96 24.90
C CYS A 206 15.67 -7.49 24.92
N TYR A 207 16.14 -8.14 23.86
CA TYR A 207 16.29 -9.59 23.78
C TYR A 207 17.31 -10.12 24.79
N GLU A 208 18.41 -9.39 25.02
CA GLU A 208 19.42 -9.76 26.01
C GLU A 208 18.92 -9.60 27.46
N ALA A 209 17.88 -8.79 27.70
CA ALA A 209 17.40 -8.51 29.05
C ALA A 209 16.77 -9.75 29.72
N PRO A 210 17.13 -10.07 30.98
CA PRO A 210 16.49 -11.15 31.71
C PRO A 210 14.98 -10.92 31.88
N GLY A 211 14.18 -11.94 31.57
CA GLY A 211 12.72 -11.86 31.65
C GLY A 211 12.12 -10.93 30.58
N ASN A 212 12.78 -10.81 29.43
CA ASN A 212 12.24 -10.07 28.29
C ASN A 212 10.84 -10.59 27.91
N ASN A 213 10.14 -9.75 27.14
CA ASN A 213 8.93 -10.17 26.44
C ASN A 213 9.17 -9.93 24.96
N LYS A 214 9.47 -11.00 24.23
CA LYS A 214 9.76 -10.98 22.79
C LYS A 214 8.77 -10.13 22.00
N LEU A 215 7.47 -10.37 22.17
CA LEU A 215 6.42 -9.62 21.48
C LEU A 215 6.49 -8.11 21.78
N ASN A 216 6.77 -7.74 23.03
CA ASN A 216 6.97 -6.34 23.41
C ASN A 216 8.25 -5.75 22.79
N CYS A 217 9.36 -6.50 22.77
CA CYS A 217 10.60 -6.08 22.12
C CYS A 217 10.37 -5.84 20.62
N ASP A 218 9.72 -6.79 19.93
CA ASP A 218 9.42 -6.69 18.49
C ASP A 218 8.52 -5.49 18.20
N ASN A 219 7.43 -5.33 18.94
CA ASN A 219 6.53 -4.18 18.76
C ASN A 219 7.24 -2.84 19.03
N THR A 220 8.18 -2.81 19.98
CA THR A 220 9.01 -1.63 20.25
C THR A 220 9.98 -1.35 19.10
N LEU A 221 10.58 -2.38 18.49
CA LEU A 221 11.42 -2.24 17.30
C LEU A 221 10.64 -1.57 16.18
N TYR A 222 9.42 -2.04 15.86
CA TYR A 222 8.57 -1.44 14.83
C TYR A 222 8.32 0.06 15.08
N GLN A 223 7.95 0.41 16.32
CA GLN A 223 7.71 1.81 16.70
C GLN A 223 8.96 2.66 16.56
N HIS A 224 10.12 2.17 17.00
CA HIS A 224 11.38 2.90 16.91
C HIS A 224 11.85 3.09 15.46
N LEU A 225 11.71 2.08 14.61
CA LEU A 225 11.97 2.20 13.18
C LEU A 225 11.04 3.25 12.54
N GLY A 226 9.74 3.21 12.85
CA GLY A 226 8.75 4.20 12.39
C GLY A 226 9.05 5.64 12.86
N ASN A 227 9.57 5.82 14.08
CA ASN A 227 10.04 7.11 14.57
C ASN A 227 11.21 7.64 13.73
N ASN A 228 12.18 6.78 13.39
CA ASN A 228 13.31 7.18 12.55
C ASN A 228 12.91 7.45 11.10
N CYS A 229 11.91 6.75 10.57
CA CYS A 229 11.29 7.10 9.29
C CYS A 229 10.62 8.48 9.34
N THR A 230 9.87 8.79 10.40
CA THR A 230 9.21 10.09 10.59
C THR A 230 10.20 11.22 10.81
N PHE A 231 11.34 10.94 11.43
CA PHE A 231 12.41 11.90 11.59
C PHE A 231 13.14 12.19 10.27
N ALA A 232 13.41 11.15 9.47
CA ALA A 232 14.16 11.27 8.22
C ALA A 232 13.36 11.90 7.08
N TYR A 233 12.03 11.76 7.09
CA TYR A 233 11.18 12.16 5.98
C TYR A 233 9.98 13.01 6.44
N PRO A 234 9.63 14.08 5.70
CA PRO A 234 8.47 14.89 6.02
C PRO A 234 7.17 14.07 5.87
N SER A 235 6.12 14.49 6.57
CA SER A 235 4.86 13.75 6.64
C SER A 235 4.16 13.55 5.29
N SER A 236 4.42 14.41 4.31
CA SER A 236 3.89 14.35 2.95
C SER A 236 4.72 13.47 2.00
N SER A 237 5.88 12.95 2.45
CA SER A 237 6.78 12.18 1.59
C SER A 237 6.29 10.74 1.44
N ALA A 238 6.12 10.29 0.20
CA ALA A 238 5.92 8.87 -0.11
C ALA A 238 7.10 8.01 0.40
N MET A 239 8.30 8.59 0.54
CA MET A 239 9.46 7.91 1.11
C MET A 239 9.25 7.56 2.59
N ARG A 240 8.49 8.37 3.33
CA ARG A 240 8.15 8.09 4.72
C ARG A 240 7.31 6.83 4.83
N ASN A 241 6.31 6.69 3.96
CA ASN A 241 5.43 5.52 3.94
C ASN A 241 6.22 4.27 3.57
N SER A 242 7.01 4.33 2.50
CA SER A 242 7.86 3.18 2.11
C SER A 242 8.87 2.79 3.19
N CYS A 243 9.44 3.77 3.91
CA CYS A 243 10.28 3.50 5.08
C CYS A 243 9.53 2.77 6.19
N ILE A 244 8.29 3.19 6.50
CA ILE A 244 7.44 2.54 7.51
C ILE A 244 7.04 1.12 7.06
N SER A 245 6.82 0.90 5.76
CA SER A 245 6.58 -0.45 5.22
C SER A 245 7.81 -1.35 5.40
N VAL A 246 9.02 -0.83 5.15
CA VAL A 246 10.26 -1.57 5.44
C VAL A 246 10.39 -1.85 6.93
N ALA A 247 10.04 -0.90 7.81
CA ALA A 247 10.00 -1.14 9.25
C ALA A 247 9.06 -2.30 9.64
N ALA A 248 7.91 -2.44 8.95
CA ALA A 248 6.99 -3.56 9.17
C ALA A 248 7.61 -4.91 8.75
N VAL A 249 8.45 -4.92 7.72
CA VAL A 249 9.18 -6.14 7.30
C VAL A 249 10.21 -6.56 8.37
N TYR A 250 10.94 -5.61 8.96
CA TYR A 250 11.90 -5.90 10.02
C TYR A 250 11.18 -6.54 11.22
N TRP A 251 10.07 -5.92 11.62
CA TRP A 251 9.19 -6.45 12.65
C TRP A 251 8.70 -7.87 12.33
N ALA A 252 8.15 -8.08 11.14
CA ALA A 252 7.64 -9.39 10.73
C ALA A 252 8.74 -10.47 10.74
N ALA A 253 9.95 -10.12 10.31
CA ALA A 253 11.09 -11.02 10.33
C ALA A 253 11.48 -11.42 11.76
N VAL A 254 11.66 -10.45 12.67
CA VAL A 254 12.03 -10.77 14.06
C VAL A 254 10.89 -11.45 14.82
N THR A 255 9.63 -11.15 14.49
CA THR A 255 8.48 -11.86 15.05
C THR A 255 8.47 -13.33 14.64
N ALA A 256 8.81 -13.63 13.39
CA ALA A 256 8.80 -15.00 12.86
C ALA A 256 10.05 -15.81 13.20
N PHE A 257 11.23 -15.18 13.27
CA PHE A 257 12.53 -15.88 13.33
C PHE A 257 13.45 -15.41 14.46
N GLY A 258 13.09 -14.35 15.18
CA GLY A 258 13.86 -13.95 16.35
C GLY A 258 13.70 -14.99 17.45
N ASP A 259 14.79 -15.33 18.13
CA ASP A 259 14.76 -16.25 19.26
C ASP A 259 14.61 -15.46 20.57
N ASP A 260 13.71 -15.93 21.43
CA ASP A 260 13.64 -15.59 22.85
C ASP A 260 14.61 -16.48 23.61
N ASN A 261 15.80 -15.93 23.93
CA ASN A 261 16.76 -16.59 24.82
C ASN A 261 16.15 -16.94 26.18
#